data_AF-A0A166X9H8-F1
#
_entry.id   AF-A0A166X9H8-F1
#
_cell.length_a   1.000
_cell.length_b   1.000
_cell.length_c   1.000
_cell.angle_alpha   90.00
_cell.angle_beta   90.00
_cell.angle_gamma   90.00
#
_symmetry.space_group_name_H-M   'P 1'
#
loop_
_entity.id
_entity.type
_entity.pdbx_description
1 polymer ?
#
loop_
_entity_poly.entity_id
_entity_poly.type
_entity_poly.pdbx_seq_one_letter_code
_entity_poly.pdbx_strand_id
1 'polypeptide(L)'
;MKTDIKIRVKLRNSYDKSIKQAEAMGSSQPGLIHHAEFIHAALTLALAITNSVSAKFDIERLAEKVKSARVKDYNSDNPSDDRINKFFLPTVLGIMDCPSTVVDEHGRVIVWYLPDILAPFRVAAFNQSVKGVRAPLQSSIQQPSGNGKTCA
;
A
#
# COMPACT_ATOMS: atom_id res chain seq x y z
N MET A 1 -11.13 -12.04 -23.26
CA MET A 1 -10.27 -10.89 -22.89
C MET A 1 -10.87 -9.51 -23.20
N LYS A 2 -11.64 -9.29 -24.29
CA LYS A 2 -12.26 -7.97 -24.60
C LYS A 2 -13.40 -7.52 -23.66
N THR A 3 -14.07 -8.46 -22.97
CA THR A 3 -15.23 -8.19 -22.10
C THR A 3 -14.83 -7.49 -20.80
N ASP A 4 -13.64 -7.78 -20.29
CA ASP A 4 -13.12 -7.30 -19.01
C ASP A 4 -12.77 -5.79 -19.06
N ILE A 5 -12.16 -5.35 -20.17
CA ILE A 5 -11.80 -3.94 -20.40
C ILE A 5 -13.03 -3.03 -20.43
N LYS A 6 -14.13 -3.46 -21.07
CA LYS A 6 -15.38 -2.67 -21.14
C LYS A 6 -16.01 -2.46 -19.75
N ILE A 7 -15.98 -3.48 -18.90
CA ILE A 7 -16.52 -3.41 -17.54
C ILE A 7 -15.68 -2.45 -16.70
N ARG A 8 -14.35 -2.55 -16.79
CA ARG A 8 -13.41 -1.67 -16.09
C ARG A 8 -13.61 -0.19 -16.45
N VAL A 9 -13.70 0.12 -17.75
CA VAL A 9 -13.93 1.50 -18.21
C VAL A 9 -15.28 2.04 -17.74
N LYS A 10 -16.33 1.21 -17.76
CA LYS A 10 -17.67 1.61 -17.29
C LYS A 10 -17.68 1.91 -15.78
N LEU A 11 -16.97 1.11 -14.98
CA LEU A 11 -16.83 1.31 -13.54
C LEU A 11 -16.04 2.57 -13.21
N ARG A 12 -14.91 2.79 -13.90
CA ARG A 12 -14.11 4.02 -13.78
C ARG A 12 -14.96 5.25 -14.07
N ASN A 13 -15.66 5.26 -15.21
CA ASN A 13 -16.51 6.39 -15.60
C ASN A 13 -17.68 6.61 -14.62
N SER A 14 -18.26 5.54 -14.08
CA SER A 14 -19.32 5.64 -13.07
C SER A 14 -18.79 6.26 -11.78
N TYR A 15 -17.60 5.86 -11.36
CA TYR A 15 -16.95 6.37 -10.16
C TYR A 15 -16.57 7.84 -10.30
N ASP A 16 -15.94 8.21 -11.42
CA ASP A 16 -15.58 9.61 -11.73
C ASP A 16 -16.83 10.52 -11.73
N LYS A 17 -17.96 10.01 -12.23
CA LYS A 17 -19.24 10.74 -12.17
C LYS A 17 -19.74 10.92 -10.73
N SER A 18 -19.66 9.87 -9.90
CA SER A 18 -20.04 9.94 -8.48
C SER A 18 -19.14 10.88 -7.68
N ILE A 19 -17.84 10.93 -7.99
CA ILE A 19 -16.89 11.86 -7.38
C ILE A 19 -17.26 13.31 -7.73
N LYS A 20 -17.46 13.61 -9.01
CA LYS A 20 -17.87 14.97 -9.44
C LYS A 20 -19.17 15.41 -8.77
N GLN A 21 -20.10 14.48 -8.57
CA GLN A 21 -21.36 14.76 -7.88
C GLN A 21 -21.16 15.00 -6.37
N ALA A 22 -20.24 14.28 -5.72
CA ALA A 22 -19.89 14.48 -4.32
C ALA A 22 -19.10 15.78 -4.09
N GLU A 23 -18.19 16.13 -4.99
CA GLU A 23 -17.44 17.39 -4.98
C GLU A 23 -18.36 18.61 -5.12
N ALA A 24 -19.43 18.49 -5.93
CA ALA A 24 -20.44 19.53 -6.10
C ALA A 24 -21.34 19.74 -4.86
N MET A 25 -21.39 18.79 -3.91
CA MET A 25 -22.31 18.83 -2.76
C MET A 25 -21.80 19.59 -1.52
N GLY A 26 -20.59 20.17 -1.53
CA GLY A 26 -20.12 21.06 -0.46
C GLY A 26 -19.74 20.36 0.86
N SER A 27 -18.66 20.81 1.49
CA SER A 27 -17.88 20.06 2.51
C SER A 27 -18.42 20.09 3.95
N SER A 28 -19.73 20.10 4.19
CA SER A 28 -20.26 20.37 5.54
C SER A 28 -20.67 19.16 6.38
N GLN A 29 -20.59 17.91 5.88
CA GLN A 29 -20.80 16.72 6.73
C GLN A 29 -19.83 15.59 6.37
N PRO A 30 -19.44 14.73 7.34
CA PRO A 30 -18.83 13.45 7.06
C PRO A 30 -19.87 12.61 6.32
N GLY A 31 -19.88 12.72 5.00
CA GLY A 31 -20.88 12.12 4.14
C GLY A 31 -20.89 10.62 4.33
N LEU A 32 -22.10 10.09 4.60
CA LEU A 32 -22.41 8.66 4.54
C LEU A 32 -21.65 8.01 3.39
N ILE A 33 -21.11 6.80 3.59
CA ILE A 33 -20.47 6.05 2.50
C ILE A 33 -21.51 5.90 1.39
N HIS A 34 -21.27 6.54 0.25
CA HIS A 34 -22.22 6.49 -0.85
C HIS A 34 -22.21 5.08 -1.44
N HIS A 35 -23.38 4.60 -1.85
CA HIS A 35 -23.53 3.26 -2.44
C HIS A 35 -22.57 3.02 -3.63
N ALA A 36 -22.28 4.06 -4.42
CA ALA A 36 -21.31 4.00 -5.52
C ALA A 36 -19.87 3.77 -5.04
N GLU A 37 -19.47 4.36 -3.91
CA GLU A 37 -18.15 4.14 -3.31
C GLU A 37 -18.01 2.70 -2.80
N PHE A 38 -19.06 2.19 -2.16
CA PHE A 38 -19.11 0.81 -1.70
C PHE A 38 -18.98 -0.18 -2.87
N ILE A 39 -19.77 0.01 -3.95
CA ILE A 39 -19.67 -0.83 -5.15
C ILE A 39 -18.28 -0.75 -5.76
N HIS A 40 -17.71 0.46 -5.88
CA HIS A 40 -16.37 0.64 -6.44
C HIS A 40 -15.32 -0.13 -5.63
N ALA A 41 -15.33 0.03 -4.30
CA ALA A 41 -14.40 -0.66 -3.42
C ALA A 41 -14.56 -2.18 -3.47
N ALA A 42 -15.79 -2.69 -3.46
CA ALA A 42 -16.09 -4.12 -3.58
C ALA A 42 -15.56 -4.71 -4.90
N LEU A 43 -15.73 -3.99 -6.00
CA LEU A 43 -15.25 -4.44 -7.31
C LEU A 43 -13.73 -4.37 -7.43
N THR A 44 -13.10 -3.33 -6.88
CA THR A 44 -11.64 -3.21 -6.80
C THR A 44 -11.03 -4.36 -6.00
N LEU A 45 -11.64 -4.73 -4.87
CA LEU A 45 -11.26 -5.90 -4.08
C LEU A 45 -11.44 -7.21 -4.85
N ALA A 46 -12.60 -7.40 -5.49
CA ALA A 46 -12.88 -8.60 -6.29
C ALA A 46 -11.86 -8.76 -7.42
N LEU A 47 -11.54 -7.67 -8.14
CA LEU A 47 -10.51 -7.64 -9.17
C LEU A 47 -9.14 -8.06 -8.60
N ALA A 48 -8.74 -7.48 -7.47
CA ALA A 48 -7.47 -7.81 -6.83
C ALA A 48 -7.37 -9.27 -6.40
N ILE A 49 -8.46 -9.87 -5.89
CA ILE A 49 -8.50 -11.30 -5.54
C ILE A 49 -8.29 -12.17 -6.78
N THR A 50 -8.95 -11.82 -7.89
CA THR A 50 -8.86 -12.58 -9.15
C THR A 50 -7.57 -12.34 -9.93
N ASN A 51 -6.79 -11.32 -9.56
CA ASN A 51 -5.56 -10.92 -10.23
C ASN A 51 -4.35 -11.10 -9.31
N SER A 52 -4.05 -12.36 -8.99
CA SER A 52 -2.93 -12.70 -8.12
C SER A 52 -1.61 -12.77 -8.89
N VAL A 53 -0.56 -12.16 -8.34
CA VAL A 53 0.82 -12.24 -8.85
C VAL A 53 1.66 -12.97 -7.81
N SER A 54 2.34 -14.05 -8.21
CA SER A 54 3.21 -14.80 -7.30
C SER A 54 4.61 -14.19 -7.23
N ALA A 55 5.10 -13.98 -6.01
CA ALA A 55 6.47 -13.61 -5.72
C ALA A 55 7.24 -14.81 -5.17
N LYS A 56 8.54 -14.92 -5.53
CA LYS A 56 9.45 -15.91 -4.94
C LYS A 56 9.90 -15.42 -3.57
N PHE A 57 8.96 -15.46 -2.63
CA PHE A 57 9.10 -14.93 -1.29
C PHE A 57 8.45 -15.91 -0.31
N ASP A 58 9.06 -16.08 0.85
CA ASP A 58 8.54 -16.91 1.95
C ASP A 58 8.28 -16.02 3.17
N ILE A 59 7.03 -15.56 3.32
CA ILE A 59 6.66 -14.60 4.37
C ILE A 59 6.76 -15.20 5.77
N GLU A 60 6.57 -16.51 5.92
CA GLU A 60 6.64 -17.18 7.23
C GLU A 60 8.07 -17.31 7.70
N ARG A 61 8.99 -17.69 6.81
CA ARG A 61 10.42 -17.69 7.14
C ARG A 61 10.94 -16.29 7.46
N LEU A 62 10.39 -15.24 6.83
CA LEU A 62 10.67 -13.86 7.25
C LEU A 62 10.15 -13.59 8.64
N ALA A 63 8.88 -13.91 8.90
CA ALA A 63 8.24 -13.66 10.20
C ALA A 63 9.00 -14.35 11.34
N GLU A 64 9.41 -15.61 11.15
CA GLU A 64 10.21 -16.34 12.14
C GLU A 64 11.58 -15.68 12.37
N LYS A 65 12.25 -15.22 11.31
CA LYS A 65 13.49 -14.45 11.45
C LYS A 65 13.28 -13.15 12.22
N VAL A 66 12.23 -12.39 11.92
CA VAL A 66 11.92 -11.12 12.61
C VAL A 66 11.61 -11.36 14.09
N LYS A 67 10.83 -12.40 14.42
CA LYS A 67 10.56 -12.78 15.82
C LYS A 67 11.83 -13.18 16.57
N SER A 68 12.75 -13.87 15.89
CA SER A 68 14.02 -14.31 16.46
C SER A 68 15.09 -13.20 16.53
N ALA A 69 14.89 -12.11 15.79
CA ALA A 69 15.79 -10.96 15.79
C ALA A 69 15.64 -10.23 17.13
N ARG A 70 16.53 -10.54 18.08
CA ARG A 70 16.71 -9.71 19.27
C ARG A 70 17.08 -8.30 18.83
N VAL A 71 16.53 -7.29 19.51
CA VAL A 71 16.97 -5.90 19.38
C VAL A 71 18.49 -5.90 19.54
N LYS A 72 19.22 -5.54 18.48
CA LYS A 72 20.68 -5.49 18.54
C LYS A 72 21.06 -4.44 19.57
N ASP A 73 21.81 -4.83 20.60
CA ASP A 73 22.62 -3.88 21.34
C ASP A 73 23.56 -3.20 20.33
N TYR A 74 23.64 -1.87 20.42
CA TYR A 74 24.34 -0.98 19.46
C TYR A 74 25.84 -1.29 19.26
N ASN A 75 26.39 -2.26 20.00
CA ASN A 75 27.80 -2.68 20.00
C ASN A 75 28.04 -4.11 19.48
N SER A 76 27.03 -4.77 18.91
CA SER A 76 27.18 -6.12 18.36
C SER A 76 27.50 -6.04 16.86
N ASP A 77 28.78 -6.15 16.52
CA ASP A 77 29.33 -6.39 15.16
C ASP A 77 28.92 -7.76 14.60
N ASN A 78 27.61 -8.02 14.51
CA ASN A 78 27.08 -9.24 13.92
C ASN A 78 26.67 -8.97 12.46
N PRO A 79 27.28 -9.66 11.47
CA PRO A 79 26.98 -9.56 10.04
C PRO A 79 25.70 -10.33 9.68
N SER A 80 24.60 -10.03 10.39
CA SER A 80 23.33 -10.76 10.25
C SER A 80 22.47 -10.29 9.08
N ASP A 81 22.78 -9.15 8.46
CA ASP A 81 21.93 -8.54 7.42
C ASP A 81 22.04 -9.24 6.06
N ASP A 82 23.23 -9.75 5.71
CA ASP A 82 23.46 -10.46 4.44
C ASP A 82 22.64 -11.75 4.30
N ARG A 83 22.21 -12.33 5.43
CA ARG A 83 21.38 -13.55 5.45
C ARG A 83 19.90 -13.26 5.18
N ILE A 84 19.44 -12.02 5.17
CA ILE A 84 18.05 -11.70 4.81
C ILE A 84 17.96 -11.62 3.28
N ASN A 85 18.82 -10.83 2.65
CA ASN A 85 18.85 -10.65 1.19
C ASN A 85 19.05 -11.95 0.40
N LYS A 86 19.71 -12.96 0.97
CA LYS A 86 19.87 -14.28 0.32
C LYS A 86 18.57 -15.06 0.15
N PHE A 87 17.58 -14.87 1.03
CA PHE A 87 16.28 -15.56 0.94
C PHE A 87 15.14 -14.65 0.51
N PHE A 88 15.36 -13.33 0.58
CA PHE A 88 14.40 -12.32 0.19
C PHE A 88 14.98 -11.53 -0.97
N LEU A 89 15.12 -12.20 -2.12
CA LEU A 89 15.51 -11.51 -3.35
C LEU A 89 14.40 -10.50 -3.69
N PRO A 90 14.74 -9.24 -3.97
CA PRO A 90 13.78 -8.27 -4.46
C PRO A 90 13.10 -8.84 -5.71
N THR A 91 11.84 -9.26 -5.57
CA THR A 91 11.07 -9.71 -6.72
C THR A 91 10.66 -8.48 -7.49
N VAL A 92 11.18 -8.34 -8.71
CA VAL A 92 10.75 -7.28 -9.62
C VAL A 92 9.39 -7.70 -10.20
N LEU A 93 8.31 -7.24 -9.55
CA LEU A 93 6.93 -7.54 -9.95
C LEU A 93 6.46 -6.73 -11.18
N GLY A 94 7.33 -5.87 -11.73
CA GLY A 94 6.99 -4.96 -12.81
C GLY A 94 6.06 -3.83 -12.36
N ILE A 95 5.46 -3.13 -13.32
CA ILE A 95 4.47 -2.09 -13.06
C ILE A 95 3.12 -2.78 -12.86
N MET A 96 2.50 -2.54 -11.71
CA MET A 96 1.13 -2.97 -11.43
C MET A 96 0.19 -1.80 -11.73
N ASP A 97 -0.62 -1.96 -12.79
CA ASP A 97 -1.52 -0.93 -13.32
C ASP A 97 -3.00 -1.20 -13.01
N CYS A 98 -3.30 -2.38 -12.47
CA CYS A 98 -4.63 -2.82 -12.11
C CYS A 98 -4.65 -3.39 -10.68
N PRO A 99 -5.83 -3.44 -10.02
CA PRO A 99 -5.94 -4.04 -8.70
C PRO A 99 -5.41 -5.47 -8.71
N SER A 100 -4.53 -5.77 -7.76
CA SER A 100 -3.79 -7.03 -7.73
C SER A 100 -3.50 -7.46 -6.31
N THR A 101 -3.35 -8.77 -6.12
CA THR A 101 -2.84 -9.34 -4.87
C THR A 101 -1.49 -9.98 -5.14
N VAL A 102 -0.47 -9.61 -4.37
CA VAL A 102 0.83 -10.30 -4.42
C VAL A 102 0.79 -11.42 -3.40
N VAL A 103 1.04 -12.64 -3.86
CA VAL A 103 1.09 -13.84 -3.02
C VAL A 103 2.50 -14.38 -2.96
N ASP A 104 2.84 -14.99 -1.83
CA ASP A 104 4.11 -15.68 -1.61
C ASP A 104 4.14 -17.04 -2.33
N GLU A 105 5.26 -17.77 -2.23
CA GLU A 105 5.41 -19.06 -2.91
C GLU A 105 4.48 -20.16 -2.37
N HIS A 106 3.86 -19.93 -1.21
CA HIS A 106 2.88 -20.80 -0.57
C HIS A 106 1.43 -20.29 -0.71
N GLY A 107 1.20 -19.26 -1.53
CA GLY A 107 -0.13 -18.69 -1.77
C GLY A 107 -0.64 -17.75 -0.68
N ARG A 108 0.21 -17.33 0.26
CA ARG A 108 -0.15 -16.38 1.32
C ARG A 108 -0.06 -14.96 0.80
N VAL A 109 -1.04 -14.13 1.14
CA VAL A 109 -1.05 -12.74 0.68
C VAL A 109 0.03 -11.92 1.38
N ILE A 110 0.90 -11.30 0.59
CA ILE A 110 1.94 -10.38 1.06
C ILE A 110 1.47 -8.94 0.91
N VAL A 111 0.88 -8.59 -0.24
CA VAL A 111 0.49 -7.21 -0.57
C VAL A 111 -0.85 -7.20 -1.28
N TRP A 112 -1.72 -6.26 -0.90
CA TRP A 112 -2.88 -5.86 -1.68
C TRP A 112 -2.58 -4.52 -2.36
N TYR A 113 -2.66 -4.49 -3.68
CA TYR A 113 -2.61 -3.25 -4.45
C TYR A 113 -4.02 -2.89 -4.92
N LEU A 114 -4.57 -1.87 -4.28
CA LEU A 114 -5.98 -1.47 -4.42
C LEU A 114 -6.03 0.00 -4.86
N PRO A 115 -5.69 0.29 -6.14
CA PRO A 115 -5.69 1.66 -6.64
C PRO A 115 -7.10 2.24 -6.58
N ASP A 116 -7.18 3.51 -6.20
CA ASP A 116 -8.41 4.31 -6.19
C ASP A 116 -9.58 3.74 -5.35
N ILE A 117 -9.30 2.81 -4.42
CA ILE A 117 -10.33 2.20 -3.57
C ILE A 117 -11.07 3.23 -2.69
N LEU A 118 -10.41 4.33 -2.36
CA LEU A 118 -11.00 5.48 -1.67
C LEU A 118 -11.28 6.60 -2.67
N ALA A 119 -12.42 7.25 -2.50
CA ALA A 119 -12.80 8.37 -3.36
C ALA A 119 -11.82 9.56 -3.21
N PRO A 120 -11.41 10.20 -4.31
CA PRO A 120 -10.56 11.39 -4.31
C PRO A 120 -11.00 12.47 -3.34
N PHE A 121 -12.30 12.73 -3.21
CA PHE A 121 -12.79 13.73 -2.25
C PHE A 121 -12.58 13.31 -0.79
N ARG A 122 -12.64 12.01 -0.46
CA ARG A 122 -12.30 11.49 0.88
C ARG A 122 -10.80 11.62 1.16
N VAL A 123 -9.97 11.33 0.16
CA VAL A 123 -8.51 11.50 0.24
C VAL A 123 -8.15 12.98 0.41
N ALA A 124 -8.81 13.87 -0.33
CA ALA A 124 -8.62 15.31 -0.21
C ALA A 124 -9.03 15.82 1.17
N ALA A 125 -10.20 15.40 1.68
CA ALA A 125 -10.65 15.76 3.02
C ALA A 125 -9.66 15.29 4.10
N PHE A 126 -9.22 14.02 4.05
CA PHE A 126 -8.20 13.50 4.96
C PHE A 126 -6.90 14.31 4.89
N ASN A 127 -6.39 14.55 3.69
CA ASN A 127 -5.16 15.32 3.49
C ASN A 127 -5.24 16.75 4.06
N GLN A 128 -6.40 17.40 3.96
CA GLN A 128 -6.61 18.71 4.60
C GLN A 128 -6.63 18.59 6.13
N SER A 129 -7.35 17.59 6.67
CA SER A 129 -7.43 17.36 8.11
C SER A 129 -6.07 17.06 8.75
N VAL A 130 -5.17 16.36 8.04
CA VAL A 130 -3.83 16.02 8.56
C VAL A 130 -2.73 16.99 8.17
N LYS A 131 -3.05 18.08 7.46
CA LYS A 131 -2.04 19.02 6.95
C LYS A 131 -1.19 19.64 8.07
N GLY A 132 -1.80 19.95 9.22
CA GLY A 132 -1.12 20.54 10.37
C GLY A 132 -0.23 19.57 11.16
N VAL A 133 -0.48 18.26 11.09
CA VAL A 133 0.29 17.25 11.83
C VAL A 133 1.45 16.66 11.03
N ARG A 134 1.50 16.92 9.71
CA ARG A 134 2.52 16.36 8.82
C ARG A 134 3.95 16.73 9.23
N ALA A 135 4.21 18.02 9.50
CA ALA A 135 5.54 18.47 9.90
C ALA A 135 5.98 17.92 11.26
N PRO A 136 5.15 17.97 12.33
CA PRO A 136 5.45 17.30 13.60
C PRO A 136 5.75 15.79 13.47
N LEU A 137 4.95 15.06 12.67
CA LEU A 137 5.16 13.63 12.43
C LEU A 137 6.49 13.37 11.70
N GLN A 138 6.81 14.16 10.66
CA GLN A 138 8.08 14.04 9.96
C GLN A 138 9.28 14.32 10.85
N SER A 139 9.18 15.30 11.75
CA SER A 139 10.25 15.59 12.72
C SER A 139 10.40 14.52 13.81
N SER A 140 9.34 13.77 14.09
CA SER A 140 9.31 12.71 15.12
C SER A 140 9.85 11.38 14.60
N ILE A 141 9.91 11.19 13.28
CA ILE A 141 10.63 10.08 12.67
C ILE A 141 12.12 10.36 12.90
N GLN A 142 12.70 9.66 13.89
CA GLN A 142 14.11 9.76 14.23
C GLN A 142 14.95 9.63 12.96
N GLN A 143 15.70 10.68 12.60
CA GLN A 143 16.78 10.54 11.65
C GLN A 143 17.82 9.62 12.30
N PRO A 144 18.26 8.54 11.64
CA PRO A 144 19.39 7.78 12.16
C PRO A 144 20.56 8.75 12.33
N SER A 145 21.08 8.86 13.56
CA SER A 145 22.22 9.72 13.86
C SER A 145 23.48 9.14 13.23
N GLY A 146 23.63 9.36 11.93
CA GLY A 146 24.89 9.21 11.23
C GLY A 146 25.79 10.34 11.71
N ASN A 147 26.59 10.07 12.74
CA ASN A 147 27.77 10.87 13.04
C ASN A 147 28.64 10.89 11.78
N GLY A 148 28.55 11.98 11.01
CA GLY A 148 29.52 12.33 9.99
C GLY A 148 30.87 12.57 10.66
N LYS A 149 31.64 11.50 10.87
CA LYS A 149 33.09 11.62 10.94
C LYS A 149 33.56 11.80 9.51
N THR A 150 33.81 13.06 9.16
CA THR A 150 34.76 13.41 8.10
C THR A 150 36.08 12.71 8.41
N CYS A 151 36.47 11.73 7.59
CA CYS A 151 37.86 11.29 7.53
C CYS A 151 38.67 12.34 6.78
N ALA A 152 39.87 12.58 7.31
CA ALA A 152 40.85 13.60 6.94
C ALA A 152 41.29 13.56 5.48
#